data_AF-A0A945TQE8-F1
#
_entry.id   AF-A0A945TQE8-F1
#
_cell.length_a   1.000
_cell.length_b   1.000
_cell.length_c   1.000
_cell.angle_alpha   90.00
_cell.angle_beta   90.00
_cell.angle_gamma   90.00
#
_symmetry.space_group_name_H-M   'P 1'
#
loop_
_entity.id
_entity.type
_entity.pdbx_description
1 polymer ?
#
loop_
_entity_poly.entity_id
_entity_poly.type
_entity_poly.pdbx_seq_one_letter_code
_entity_poly.pdbx_strand_id
1 'polypeptide(L)' 'MSDSNITFIGGGNMARSLVGGLVAAGTPSRTISVSEPQPELRNNLQKDFDINVHADNLSAATGTRVIILAVKPQVLQ' A
#
# COMPACT_ATOMS: atom_id res chain seq x y z
N MET A 1 -16.03 13.07 -6.52
CA MET A 1 -15.32 11.77 -6.53
C MET A 1 -14.52 11.73 -5.25
N SER A 2 -14.77 10.74 -4.39
CA SER A 2 -14.23 10.67 -3.04
C SER A 2 -12.71 10.47 -3.06
N ASP A 3 -11.96 11.47 -2.60
CA ASP A 3 -10.51 11.43 -2.35
C ASP A 3 -10.19 10.51 -1.16
N SER A 4 -10.47 9.21 -1.32
CA SER A 4 -10.14 8.20 -0.32
C SER A 4 -8.71 7.72 -0.55
N ASN A 5 -7.75 8.35 0.13
CA ASN A 5 -6.38 7.86 0.19
C ASN A 5 -6.35 6.57 1.03
N ILE A 6 -5.90 5.47 0.42
CA ILE A 6 -5.83 4.14 1.02
C ILE A 6 -4.36 3.81 1.25
N THR A 7 -4.02 3.44 2.49
CA THR A 7 -2.67 2.97 2.81
C THR A 7 -2.69 1.55 3.30
N PHE A 8 -1.86 0.71 2.70
CA PHE A 8 -1.58 -0.63 3.17
C PHE A 8 -0.34 -0.62 4.05
N ILE A 9 -0.44 -1.23 5.23
CA ILE A 9 0.70 -1.51 6.09
C ILE A 9 1.11 -2.96 5.82
N GLY A 10 2.32 -3.15 5.27
CA GLY A 10 2.81 -4.42 4.73
C GLY A 10 2.63 -4.49 3.20
N GLY A 11 3.70 -4.88 2.49
CA GLY A 11 3.76 -4.98 1.03
C GLY A 11 3.83 -6.41 0.49
N GLY A 12 3.40 -7.40 1.30
CA GLY A 12 3.40 -8.81 0.90
C GLY A 12 2.33 -9.17 -0.14
N ASN A 13 2.19 -10.46 -0.41
CA ASN A 13 1.28 -10.98 -1.45
C ASN A 13 -0.17 -10.49 -1.31
N MET A 14 -0.71 -10.42 -0.08
CA MET A 14 -2.08 -9.95 0.14
C MET A 14 -2.26 -8.48 -0.24
N ALA A 15 -1.35 -7.61 0.20
CA ALA A 15 -1.37 -6.20 -0.19
C ALA A 15 -1.26 -6.07 -1.71
N ARG A 16 -0.33 -6.80 -2.33
CA ARG A 16 -0.14 -6.80 -3.78
C ARG A 16 -1.39 -7.21 -4.56
N SER A 17 -2.07 -8.29 -4.14
CA SER A 17 -3.31 -8.75 -4.78
C SER A 17 -4.43 -7.71 -4.66
N LEU A 18 -4.58 -7.09 -3.49
CA LEU A 18 -5.60 -6.06 -3.27
C LEU A 18 -5.30 -4.78 -4.06
N VAL A 19 -4.04 -4.32 -4.03
CA VAL A 19 -3.57 -3.17 -4.82
C VAL A 19 -3.80 -3.40 -6.31
N GLY A 20 -3.38 -4.56 -6.83
CA GLY A 20 -3.60 -4.90 -8.23
C GLY A 20 -5.07 -4.91 -8.63
N GLY A 21 -5.94 -5.45 -7.76
CA GLY A 21 -7.39 -5.41 -7.96
C GLY A 21 -7.96 -3.99 -7.97
N LEU A 22 -7.53 -3.12 -7.04
CA LEU A 22 -7.98 -1.73 -6.97
C LEU A 22 -7.54 -0.92 -8.19
N VAL A 23 -6.28 -1.08 -8.62
CA VAL A 23 -5.76 -0.41 -9.82
C VAL A 23 -6.50 -0.90 -11.06
N ALA A 24 -6.72 -2.21 -11.20
CA ALA A 24 -7.50 -2.77 -12.31
C ALA A 24 -8.96 -2.30 -12.32
N ALA A 25 -9.55 -2.02 -11.15
CA ALA A 25 -10.88 -1.45 -11.00
C ALA A 25 -10.94 0.07 -11.26
N GLY A 26 -9.82 0.72 -11.58
CA GLY A 26 -9.75 2.14 -11.91
C GLY A 26 -9.49 3.06 -10.72
N THR A 27 -9.06 2.53 -9.57
CA THR A 27 -8.59 3.36 -8.46
C THR A 27 -7.29 4.06 -8.89
N PRO A 28 -7.18 5.39 -8.80
CA PRO A 28 -5.95 6.09 -9.17
C PRO A 28 -4.77 5.62 -8.32
N SER A 29 -3.69 5.17 -8.95
CA SER A 29 -2.50 4.66 -8.25
C SER A 29 -1.92 5.67 -7.25
N ARG A 30 -1.96 6.96 -7.58
CA ARG A 30 -1.54 8.08 -6.72
C ARG A 30 -2.29 8.19 -5.38
N THR A 31 -3.47 7.58 -5.25
CA THR A 31 -4.25 7.58 -4.00
C THR A 31 -4.03 6.31 -3.18
N ILE A 32 -3.13 5.43 -3.63
CA ILE A 32 -2.76 4.20 -2.96
C ILE A 32 -1.32 4.34 -2.46
N SER A 33 -1.12 4.03 -1.18
CA SER A 33 0.21 3.98 -0.58
C SER A 33 0.45 2.61 0.05
N VAL A 34 1.70 2.14 0.03
CA VAL A 34 2.11 0.91 0.74
C VAL A 34 3.33 1.20 1.60
N SER A 35 3.27 0.81 2.87
CA SER A 35 4.44 0.73 3.75
C SER A 35 5.06 -0.66 3.65
N GLU A 36 6.33 -0.73 3.27
CA GLU A 36 7.07 -1.99 3.17
C GLU A 36 8.55 -1.76 3.49
N PRO A 37 9.09 -2.32 4.58
CA PRO A 37 10.47 -2.06 4.98
C PRO A 37 11.50 -2.58 3.98
N GLN A 38 11.21 -3.66 3.23
CA GLN A 38 12.17 -4.25 2.30
C GLN A 38 12.24 -3.46 0.98
N PRO A 39 13.41 -2.89 0.60
CA PRO A 39 13.53 -2.09 -0.62
C PRO A 39 13.16 -2.82 -1.91
N GLU A 40 13.52 -4.11 -2.03
CA GLU A 40 13.22 -4.90 -3.23
C GLU A 40 11.70 -5.06 -3.42
N LEU A 41 10.96 -5.37 -2.36
CA LEU A 41 9.51 -5.49 -2.41
C LEU A 41 8.85 -4.15 -2.74
N ARG A 42 9.34 -3.05 -2.17
CA ARG A 42 8.87 -1.68 -2.53
C ARG A 42 9.09 -1.37 -4.00
N ASN A 43 10.28 -1.64 -4.52
CA ASN A 43 10.61 -1.36 -5.92
C ASN A 43 9.72 -2.17 -6.87
N ASN A 44 9.43 -3.43 -6.53
CA ASN A 44 8.50 -4.26 -7.29
C ASN A 44 7.08 -3.68 -7.27
N LEU A 45 6.58 -3.28 -6.09
CA LEU A 45 5.26 -2.65 -5.96
C LEU A 45 5.13 -1.37 -6.79
N GLN A 46 6.15 -0.49 -6.74
CA GLN A 46 6.18 0.73 -7.55
C GLN A 46 6.19 0.38 -9.05
N LYS A 47 7.06 -0.54 -9.46
CA LYS A 47 7.21 -0.92 -10.87
C LYS A 47 5.94 -1.53 -11.46
N ASP A 48 5.23 -2.33 -10.67
CA ASP A 48 4.11 -3.12 -11.16
C ASP A 48 2.76 -2.36 -11.14
N PHE A 49 2.62 -1.36 -10.26
CA PHE A 49 1.33 -0.67 -10.05
C PHE A 49 1.41 0.87 -10.06
N ASP A 50 2.60 1.45 -10.11
CA ASP A 50 2.84 2.91 -10.10
C ASP A 50 2.17 3.65 -8.93
N ILE A 51 2.17 3.02 -7.76
CA ILE A 51 1.60 3.52 -6.49
C ILE A 51 2.65 4.20 -5.61
N ASN A 52 2.27 4.88 -4.54
CA ASN A 52 3.25 5.42 -3.59
C ASN A 52 3.81 4.32 -2.67
N VAL A 53 5.12 4.27 -2.46
CA VAL A 53 5.75 3.29 -1.55
C VAL A 53 6.65 3.97 -0.52
N HIS A 54 6.60 3.50 0.73
CA HIS A 54 7.32 4.10 1.85
C HIS A 54 8.03 3.05 2.70
N ALA A 55 9.19 3.41 3.25
CA ALA A 55 9.98 2.49 4.10
C ALA A 55 9.38 2.30 5.50
N ASP A 56 8.55 3.23 5.95
CA ASP A 56 8.00 3.27 7.30
C ASP A 56 6.51 3.57 7.31
N ASN A 57 5.85 3.23 8.41
CA ASN A 57 4.40 3.31 8.54
C ASN A 57 3.91 4.76 8.64
N LEU A 58 4.69 5.64 9.28
CA LEU A 58 4.26 7.01 9.56
C LEU A 58 4.22 7.84 8.28
N SER A 59 5.28 7.74 7.47
CA SER A 59 5.33 8.35 6.14
C SER A 59 4.18 7.85 5.25
N ALA A 60 3.91 6.54 5.25
CA ALA A 60 2.82 5.97 4.46
C ALA A 60 1.43 6.43 4.92
N ALA A 61 1.22 6.57 6.24
CA ALA A 61 -0.08 6.92 6.81
C ALA A 61 -0.41 8.43 6.71
N THR A 62 0.54 9.27 6.32
CA THR A 62 0.34 10.71 6.22
C THR A 62 -0.76 11.05 5.21
N GLY A 63 -1.81 11.79 5.64
CA GLY A 63 -2.93 12.17 4.78
C GLY A 63 -3.83 11.02 4.33
N THR A 64 -3.71 9.85 4.97
CA THR A 64 -4.50 8.65 4.67
C THR A 64 -5.88 8.73 5.32
N ARG A 65 -6.92 8.23 4.62
CA ARG A 65 -8.28 8.12 5.18
C ARG A 65 -8.64 6.69 5.60
N VAL A 66 -8.06 5.70 4.93
CA VAL A 66 -8.31 4.27 5.19
C VAL A 66 -6.96 3.57 5.32
N ILE A 67 -6.75 2.87 6.44
CA ILE A 67 -5.58 2.03 6.64
C ILE A 67 -6.01 0.56 6.56
N ILE A 68 -5.31 -0.21 5.75
CA ILE A 68 -5.46 -1.66 5.63
C ILE A 68 -4.21 -2.32 6.22
N LEU A 69 -4.37 -3.09 7.29
CA LEU A 69 -3.28 -3.84 7.90
C LEU A 69 -3.11 -5.16 7.13
N ALA A 70 -2.14 -5.21 6.24
CA ALA A 70 -1.79 -6.36 5.40
C ALA A 70 -0.49 -7.05 5.87
N VAL A 71 -0.24 -7.01 7.18
CA VAL A 71 0.87 -7.71 7.84
C VAL A 71 0.42 -9.06 8.39
N LYS A 72 1.39 -9.93 8.66
CA LYS A 72 1.13 -11.18 9.38
C LYS A 72 0.66 -10.87 10.81
N PRO A 73 -0.26 -11.68 11.39
CA PRO A 73 -0.78 -11.44 12.74
C PRO A 73 0.29 -11.29 13.83
N GLN A 74 1.43 -11.98 13.68
CA GLN A 74 2.55 -11.93 14.64
C GLN A 74 3.20 -10.54 14.75
N VAL A 75 2.99 -9.66 13.78
CA VAL A 75 3.53 -8.28 13.77
C VAL A 75 2.63 -7.32 14.55
N LEU A 76 1.37 -7.68 14.80
CA LEU A 76 0.38 -6.83 15.49
C LEU A 76 0.27 -7.10 17.00
N GLN A 77 1.08 -8.02 17.53
CA GLN A 77 1.04 -8.43 18.93
C GLN A 77 1.78 -7.45 19.85
#